data_AF-A0A5N4E8R9-F1
#
_entry.id   AF-A0A5N4E8R9-F1
#
_cell.length_a   1.000
_cell.length_b   1.000
_cell.length_c   1.000
_cell.angle_alpha   90.00
_cell.angle_beta   90.00
_cell.angle_gamma   90.00
#
_symmetry.space_group_name_H-M   'P 1'
#
loop_
_entity.id
_entity.type
_entity.pdbx_description
1 polymer ?
#
loop_
_entity_poly.entity_id
_entity_poly.type
_entity_poly.pdbx_seq_one_letter_code
_entity_poly.pdbx_strand_id
1 'polypeptide(L)'
;MQAGLWAATQVSMDHPPTGPPTEEDFSEVLIQVHEGFELGTLAGPAFARLRRSLGLAEEDYQAALGPGGPYLQFLSTSKSKASFFLDLFLSPLSHDQRFFLKTQQRQEVQALLTHLPRYVQHLQRHPHSLLARLLGVYSLRVARGKKVGEAQARGPGQRGRLEDEILSSLTPYPRPQKYFIIMQSVFYPASRISERYDIKGCEVSRWVEPAPEGSPLVLVLKDLNFQGKTINLGEP
;
A
#
# COMPACT_ATOMS: atom_id res chain seq x y z
N MET A 1 7.84 -7.93 9.31
CA MET A 1 7.32 -7.08 8.22
C MET A 1 8.19 -5.84 7.99
N GLN A 2 8.37 -4.94 8.97
CA GLN A 2 9.20 -3.72 8.83
C GLN A 2 10.62 -4.00 8.30
N ALA A 3 11.33 -4.96 8.90
CA ALA A 3 12.65 -5.36 8.42
C ALA A 3 12.66 -5.82 6.95
N GLY A 4 11.56 -6.44 6.49
CA GLY A 4 11.42 -6.83 5.08
C GLY A 4 11.18 -5.63 4.17
N LEU A 5 10.32 -4.69 4.57
CA LEU A 5 10.08 -3.47 3.79
C LEU A 5 11.32 -2.58 3.73
N TRP A 6 12.10 -2.52 4.81
CA TRP A 6 13.40 -1.87 4.84
C TRP A 6 14.38 -2.50 3.84
N ALA A 7 14.53 -3.82 3.85
CA ALA A 7 15.40 -4.52 2.91
C ALA A 7 14.92 -4.40 1.45
N ALA A 8 13.61 -4.41 1.21
CA ALA A 8 13.03 -4.23 -0.12
C ALA A 8 13.29 -2.83 -0.70
N THR A 9 13.15 -1.80 0.13
CA THR A 9 13.45 -0.41 -0.26
C THR A 9 14.94 -0.17 -0.43
N GLN A 10 15.79 -0.80 0.40
CA GLN A 10 17.25 -0.71 0.25
C GLN A 10 17.70 -1.15 -1.15
N VAL A 11 17.11 -2.22 -1.71
CA VAL A 11 17.44 -2.67 -3.07
C VAL A 11 17.15 -1.60 -4.13
N SER A 12 16.06 -0.84 -3.96
CA SER A 12 15.71 0.26 -4.87
C SER A 12 16.66 1.46 -4.74
N MET A 13 17.21 1.68 -3.54
CA MET A 13 18.22 2.72 -3.28
C MET A 13 19.60 2.33 -3.83
N ASP A 14 20.01 1.08 -3.65
CA ASP A 14 21.29 0.56 -4.13
C ASP A 14 21.33 0.44 -5.66
N HIS A 15 20.17 0.14 -6.26
CA HIS A 15 20.01 -0.07 -7.70
C HIS A 15 18.87 0.81 -8.24
N PRO A 16 19.03 2.14 -8.25
CA PRO A 16 17.99 3.02 -8.70
C PRO A 16 17.72 2.80 -10.19
N PRO A 17 16.44 2.75 -10.62
CA PRO A 17 16.13 2.57 -12.02
C PRO A 17 16.63 3.77 -12.83
N THR A 18 17.34 3.49 -13.93
CA THR A 18 17.93 4.46 -14.85
C THR A 18 17.29 4.38 -16.23
N GLY A 19 17.42 5.44 -17.04
CA GLY A 19 16.86 5.48 -18.39
C GLY A 19 15.32 5.52 -18.43
N PRO A 20 14.70 5.27 -19.60
CA PRO A 20 13.25 5.21 -19.75
C PRO A 20 12.66 3.94 -19.09
N PRO A 21 11.35 3.93 -18.74
CA PRO A 21 10.68 2.73 -18.22
C PRO A 21 10.69 1.58 -19.23
N THR A 22 11.01 0.37 -18.78
CA THR A 22 10.99 -0.86 -19.60
C THR A 22 9.83 -1.77 -19.18
N GLU A 23 9.51 -2.78 -20.00
CA GLU A 23 8.50 -3.79 -19.62
C GLU A 23 8.93 -4.63 -18.40
N GLU A 24 10.24 -4.83 -18.23
CA GLU A 24 10.80 -5.54 -17.08
C GLU A 24 10.52 -4.79 -15.76
N ASP A 25 10.57 -3.45 -15.77
CA ASP A 25 10.26 -2.64 -14.59
C ASP A 25 8.86 -2.94 -14.01
N PHE A 26 7.90 -3.28 -14.88
CA PHE A 26 6.50 -3.53 -14.52
C PHE A 26 6.21 -5.00 -14.19
N SER A 27 7.10 -5.93 -14.54
CA SER A 27 6.91 -7.37 -14.37
C SER A 27 7.89 -8.00 -13.38
N GLU A 28 8.91 -7.28 -12.92
CA GLU A 28 9.88 -7.77 -11.94
C GLU A 28 9.21 -8.16 -10.62
N VAL A 29 9.61 -9.31 -10.10
CA VAL A 29 9.31 -9.76 -8.75
C VAL A 29 10.59 -10.10 -8.01
N LEU A 30 10.77 -9.51 -6.84
CA LEU A 30 11.89 -9.81 -5.95
C LEU A 30 11.37 -10.46 -4.67
N ILE A 31 11.79 -11.70 -4.40
CA ILE A 31 11.47 -12.40 -3.15
C ILE A 31 12.67 -12.36 -2.21
N GLN A 32 12.45 -11.84 -1.00
CA GLN A 32 13.41 -11.82 0.09
C GLN A 32 12.92 -12.71 1.23
N VAL A 33 13.80 -13.60 1.69
CA VAL A 33 13.53 -14.50 2.82
C VAL A 33 14.02 -13.83 4.10
N HIS A 34 13.15 -13.80 5.11
CA HIS A 34 13.45 -13.28 6.44
C HIS A 34 13.11 -14.34 7.49
N GLU A 35 13.54 -14.10 8.73
CA GLU A 35 13.19 -14.98 9.84
C GLU A 35 11.66 -15.04 10.01
N GLY A 36 11.09 -16.23 9.79
CA GLY A 36 9.65 -16.49 9.96
C GLY A 36 8.74 -16.06 8.81
N PHE A 37 9.23 -15.36 7.77
CA PHE A 37 8.41 -14.94 6.63
C PHE A 37 9.21 -14.67 5.36
N GLU A 38 8.53 -14.67 4.22
CA GLU A 38 9.05 -14.22 2.93
C GLU A 38 8.28 -12.96 2.50
N LEU A 39 9.00 -11.98 1.98
CA LEU A 39 8.42 -10.76 1.42
C LEU A 39 8.71 -10.70 -0.08
N GLY A 40 7.65 -10.60 -0.88
CA GLY A 40 7.74 -10.31 -2.31
C GLY A 40 7.52 -8.84 -2.59
N THR A 41 8.39 -8.24 -3.38
CA THR A 41 8.21 -6.89 -3.94
C THR A 41 7.81 -7.03 -5.40
N LEU A 42 6.65 -6.49 -5.77
CA LEU A 42 6.04 -6.64 -7.09
C LEU A 42 6.19 -5.34 -7.87
N ALA A 43 6.77 -5.40 -9.07
CA ALA A 43 7.08 -4.25 -9.94
C ALA A 43 7.89 -3.15 -9.22
N GLY A 44 8.88 -3.57 -8.42
CA GLY A 44 9.70 -2.68 -7.59
C GLY A 44 10.26 -1.47 -8.35
N PRO A 45 10.94 -1.67 -9.50
CA PRO A 45 11.49 -0.57 -10.29
C PRO A 45 10.44 0.42 -10.80
N ALA A 46 9.28 -0.06 -11.27
CA ALA A 46 8.19 0.80 -11.72
C ALA A 46 7.67 1.71 -10.59
N PHE A 47 7.50 1.16 -9.40
CA PHE A 47 7.08 1.94 -8.23
C PHE A 47 8.17 2.90 -7.75
N ALA A 48 9.45 2.55 -7.81
CA ALA A 48 10.55 3.47 -7.50
C ALA A 48 10.57 4.68 -8.45
N ARG A 49 10.37 4.45 -9.76
CA ARG A 49 10.21 5.55 -10.74
C ARG A 49 9.00 6.42 -10.42
N LEU A 50 7.87 5.80 -10.05
CA LEU A 50 6.66 6.54 -9.70
C LEU A 50 6.89 7.42 -8.46
N ARG A 51 7.46 6.88 -7.38
CA ARG A 51 7.81 7.63 -6.17
C ARG A 51 8.69 8.84 -6.49
N ARG A 52 9.76 8.64 -7.28
CA ARG A 52 10.62 9.72 -7.77
C ARG A 52 9.84 10.79 -8.54
N SER A 53 8.95 10.40 -9.45
CA SER A 53 8.14 11.35 -10.24
C SER A 53 7.13 12.15 -9.40
N LEU A 54 6.75 11.63 -8.24
CA LEU A 54 5.89 12.30 -7.27
C LEU A 54 6.68 13.18 -6.27
N GLY A 55 8.00 13.29 -6.43
CA GLY A 55 8.86 14.04 -5.52
C GLY A 55 9.10 13.35 -4.17
N LEU A 56 8.88 12.03 -4.09
CA LEU A 56 9.15 11.25 -2.88
C LEU A 56 10.55 10.62 -2.97
N ALA A 57 11.42 10.99 -2.04
CA ALA A 57 12.73 10.39 -1.88
C ALA A 57 12.62 8.95 -1.37
N GLU A 58 13.49 8.05 -1.84
CA GLU A 58 13.47 6.65 -1.39
C GLU A 58 13.89 6.54 0.07
N GLU A 59 14.75 7.43 0.54
CA GLU A 59 15.20 7.55 1.94
C GLU A 59 14.01 7.89 2.85
N ASP A 60 13.18 8.86 2.46
CA ASP A 60 11.98 9.24 3.20
C ASP A 60 10.96 8.10 3.21
N TYR A 61 10.81 7.39 2.09
CA TYR A 61 9.93 6.25 1.98
C TYR A 61 10.42 5.05 2.80
N GLN A 62 11.71 4.77 2.81
CA GLN A 62 12.32 3.70 3.61
C GLN A 62 12.28 4.04 5.11
N ALA A 63 12.69 5.25 5.50
CA ALA A 63 12.66 5.72 6.87
C ALA A 63 11.25 5.73 7.43
N ALA A 64 10.28 6.04 6.57
CA ALA A 64 8.89 5.73 6.81
C ALA A 64 8.75 4.22 7.02
N LEU A 65 8.77 3.35 6.01
CA LEU A 65 8.40 1.93 6.17
C LEU A 65 9.22 1.10 7.19
N GLY A 66 10.37 1.61 7.63
CA GLY A 66 11.41 0.95 8.39
C GLY A 66 11.10 0.63 9.86
N PRO A 67 12.07 -0.01 10.54
CA PRO A 67 11.98 -0.22 11.98
C PRO A 67 12.03 1.14 12.70
N GLY A 68 11.11 1.35 13.63
CA GLY A 68 11.03 2.60 14.40
C GLY A 68 9.96 2.60 15.49
N GLY A 69 8.95 1.74 15.38
CA GLY A 69 7.88 1.57 16.37
C GLY A 69 6.79 0.65 15.82
N PRO A 70 5.77 0.23 16.60
CA PRO A 70 4.69 -0.59 16.07
C PRO A 70 3.83 0.17 15.06
N TYR A 71 3.29 -0.54 14.07
CA TYR A 71 2.23 0.03 13.23
C TYR A 71 0.94 0.20 14.04
N LEU A 72 0.29 1.36 13.94
CA LEU A 72 -1.03 1.56 14.53
C LEU A 72 -2.11 1.00 13.60
N GLN A 73 -3.07 0.29 14.19
CA GLN A 73 -4.16 -0.35 13.46
C GLN A 73 -5.46 0.42 13.68
N PHE A 74 -6.12 0.84 12.59
CA PHE A 74 -7.48 1.40 12.66
C PHE A 74 -8.53 0.41 12.14
N LEU A 75 -9.72 0.49 12.72
CA LEU A 75 -10.90 -0.26 12.27
C LEU A 75 -11.64 0.57 11.22
N SER A 76 -11.57 0.16 9.96
CA SER A 76 -12.39 0.76 8.90
C SER A 76 -13.86 0.33 9.05
N THR A 77 -14.79 1.27 8.90
CA THR A 77 -16.24 1.04 8.89
C THR A 77 -16.76 0.57 7.51
N SER A 78 -15.86 0.19 6.60
CA SER A 78 -16.21 -0.24 5.24
C SER A 78 -16.83 -1.64 5.21
N LYS A 79 -17.93 -1.80 4.47
CA LYS A 79 -18.62 -3.09 4.24
C LYS A 79 -17.81 -4.12 3.43
N SER A 80 -16.72 -3.70 2.80
CA SER A 80 -15.84 -4.64 2.10
C SER A 80 -15.12 -5.48 3.15
N LYS A 81 -15.33 -6.80 3.11
CA LYS A 81 -14.62 -7.80 3.92
C LYS A 81 -13.09 -7.77 3.71
N ALA A 82 -12.58 -6.91 2.83
CA ALA A 82 -11.16 -6.61 2.77
C ALA A 82 -10.73 -6.05 4.14
N SER A 83 -9.68 -6.62 4.70
CA SER A 83 -9.04 -6.00 5.86
C SER A 83 -8.38 -4.72 5.39
N PHE A 84 -9.05 -3.58 5.56
CA PHE A 84 -8.38 -2.30 5.50
C PHE A 84 -7.52 -2.25 6.74
N PHE A 85 -6.23 -2.54 6.57
CA PHE A 85 -5.27 -1.91 7.42
C PHE A 85 -5.23 -0.46 6.92
N LEU A 86 -5.39 0.46 7.85
CA LEU A 86 -5.14 1.87 7.64
C LEU A 86 -4.10 2.19 8.72
N ASP A 87 -3.07 2.90 8.27
CA ASP A 87 -2.00 3.55 9.02
C ASP A 87 -0.70 2.81 9.29
N LEU A 88 0.35 3.54 8.91
CA LEU A 88 1.75 3.27 9.10
C LEU A 88 2.24 4.47 9.93
N PHE A 89 2.26 4.34 11.26
CA PHE A 89 2.90 5.33 12.13
C PHE A 89 4.36 4.97 12.22
N LEU A 90 5.20 5.88 11.74
CA LEU A 90 6.61 5.58 11.56
C LEU A 90 7.40 6.65 12.25
N SER A 91 8.18 6.15 13.21
CA SER A 91 8.93 6.87 14.22
C SER A 91 8.08 7.45 15.37
N PRO A 92 8.35 7.09 16.64
CA PRO A 92 7.86 7.81 17.82
C PRO A 92 8.35 9.27 17.88
N LEU A 93 9.21 9.68 16.94
CA LEU A 93 9.66 11.05 16.76
C LEU A 93 8.94 11.79 15.61
N SER A 94 8.06 11.13 14.83
CA SER A 94 7.33 11.77 13.73
C SER A 94 5.87 11.32 13.66
N HIS A 95 4.93 12.25 13.86
CA HIS A 95 3.50 12.06 13.64
C HIS A 95 3.14 12.01 12.14
N ASP A 96 3.99 11.41 11.30
CA ASP A 96 3.85 11.46 9.86
C ASP A 96 2.89 10.38 9.34
N GLN A 97 1.61 10.70 9.32
CA GLN A 97 0.55 9.90 8.67
C GLN A 97 0.59 10.01 7.14
N ARG A 98 1.80 9.96 6.56
CA ARG A 98 2.05 10.20 5.13
C ARG A 98 1.65 9.02 4.24
N PHE A 99 1.54 7.81 4.81
CA PHE A 99 1.28 6.58 4.05
C PHE A 99 0.24 5.67 4.72
N PHE A 100 -0.50 4.93 3.90
CA PHE A 100 -1.36 3.83 4.33
C PHE A 100 -0.86 2.50 3.79
N LEU A 101 -0.93 1.46 4.63
CA LEU A 101 -0.78 0.07 4.21
C LEU A 101 -2.15 -0.57 4.17
N LYS A 102 -2.59 -1.02 2.99
CA LYS A 102 -3.90 -1.65 2.82
C LYS A 102 -3.73 -3.09 2.32
N THR A 103 -4.32 -4.07 3.01
CA THR A 103 -4.33 -5.43 2.44
C THR A 103 -5.30 -5.53 1.28
N GLN A 104 -4.90 -6.27 0.26
CA GLN A 104 -5.64 -6.44 -0.98
C GLN A 104 -5.81 -7.91 -1.28
N GLN A 105 -6.91 -8.23 -1.97
CA GLN A 105 -7.11 -9.57 -2.50
C GLN A 105 -6.21 -9.79 -3.71
N ARG A 106 -5.88 -11.06 -4.00
CA ARG A 106 -5.03 -11.42 -5.14
C ARG A 106 -5.57 -10.88 -6.47
N GLN A 107 -6.89 -10.97 -6.69
CA GLN A 107 -7.53 -10.49 -7.92
C GLN A 107 -7.40 -8.97 -8.08
N GLU A 108 -7.53 -8.20 -7.00
CA GLU A 108 -7.35 -6.74 -7.02
C GLU A 108 -5.90 -6.37 -7.35
N VAL A 109 -4.92 -7.08 -6.77
CA VAL A 109 -3.51 -6.88 -7.09
C VAL A 109 -3.20 -7.25 -8.53
N GLN A 110 -3.75 -8.35 -9.05
CA GLN A 110 -3.55 -8.74 -10.44
C GLN A 110 -4.12 -7.68 -11.40
N ALA A 111 -5.32 -7.16 -11.13
CA ALA A 111 -5.91 -6.07 -11.91
C ALA A 111 -5.05 -4.80 -11.86
N LEU A 112 -4.54 -4.44 -10.67
CA LEU A 112 -3.62 -3.30 -10.51
C LEU A 112 -2.37 -3.47 -11.37
N LEU A 113 -1.68 -4.61 -11.26
CA LEU A 113 -0.44 -4.86 -12.00
C LEU A 113 -0.67 -4.90 -13.51
N THR A 114 -1.81 -5.44 -13.95
CA THR A 114 -2.22 -5.44 -15.37
C THR A 114 -2.39 -4.02 -15.92
N HIS A 115 -2.83 -3.07 -15.09
CA HIS A 115 -3.03 -1.68 -15.47
C HIS A 115 -1.88 -0.74 -15.06
N LEU A 116 -0.84 -1.27 -14.41
CA LEU A 116 0.23 -0.47 -13.82
C LEU A 116 0.94 0.45 -14.83
N PRO A 117 1.27 0.03 -16.07
CA PRO A 117 1.88 0.93 -17.04
C PRO A 117 1.01 2.15 -17.37
N ARG A 118 -0.29 1.94 -17.59
CA ARG A 118 -1.24 3.03 -17.87
C ARG A 118 -1.42 3.94 -16.66
N TYR A 119 -1.48 3.35 -15.47
CA TYR A 119 -1.60 4.08 -14.22
C TYR A 119 -0.39 4.99 -13.96
N VAL A 120 0.84 4.48 -14.08
CA VAL A 120 2.07 5.27 -13.91
C VAL A 120 2.12 6.39 -14.94
N GLN A 121 1.81 6.08 -16.20
CA GLN A 121 1.80 7.06 -17.28
C GLN A 121 0.76 8.18 -17.06
N HIS A 122 -0.42 7.85 -16.54
CA HIS A 122 -1.46 8.82 -16.20
C HIS A 122 -1.01 9.78 -15.10
N LEU A 123 -0.44 9.27 -14.01
CA LEU A 123 0.03 10.11 -12.90
C LEU A 123 1.20 11.02 -13.30
N GLN A 124 2.08 10.57 -14.19
CA GLN A 124 3.16 11.39 -14.72
C GLN A 124 2.64 12.55 -15.59
N ARG A 125 1.58 12.32 -16.38
CA ARG A 125 0.96 13.37 -17.20
C ARG A 125 0.08 14.33 -16.41
N HIS A 126 -0.53 13.85 -15.33
CA HIS A 126 -1.53 14.58 -14.55
C HIS A 126 -1.13 14.64 -13.07
N PRO A 127 -0.19 15.53 -12.68
CA PRO A 127 0.33 15.60 -11.31
C PRO A 127 -0.76 15.91 -10.26
N HIS A 128 -1.82 16.61 -10.67
CA HIS A 128 -2.98 16.96 -9.83
C HIS A 128 -4.12 15.94 -9.90
N SER A 129 -3.88 14.72 -10.41
CA SER A 129 -4.91 13.69 -10.44
C SER A 129 -5.42 13.35 -9.03
N LEU A 130 -6.73 13.16 -8.92
CA LEU A 130 -7.40 12.71 -7.69
C LEU A 130 -7.30 11.19 -7.47
N LEU A 131 -6.66 10.45 -8.37
CA LEU A 131 -6.45 9.02 -8.18
C LEU A 131 -5.55 8.77 -6.97
N ALA A 132 -5.88 7.71 -6.22
CA ALA A 132 -5.02 7.25 -5.14
C ALA A 132 -3.61 6.98 -5.66
N ARG A 133 -2.59 7.49 -4.97
CA ARG A 133 -1.19 7.30 -5.31
C ARG A 133 -0.66 6.04 -4.63
N LEU A 134 -0.53 4.98 -5.41
CA LEU A 134 -0.05 3.67 -5.02
C LEU A 134 1.48 3.68 -5.16
N LEU A 135 2.18 3.46 -4.05
CA LEU A 135 3.62 3.66 -3.94
C LEU A 135 4.39 2.34 -3.88
N GLY A 136 3.71 1.21 -3.71
CA GLY A 136 4.32 -0.11 -3.75
C GLY A 136 3.30 -1.22 -3.54
N VAL A 137 3.62 -2.41 -4.05
CA VAL A 137 2.79 -3.61 -3.91
C VAL A 137 3.69 -4.73 -3.41
N TYR A 138 3.23 -5.42 -2.36
CA TYR A 138 4.01 -6.43 -1.67
C TYR A 138 3.17 -7.67 -1.40
N SER A 139 3.84 -8.82 -1.37
CA SER A 139 3.28 -10.09 -0.92
C SER A 139 4.00 -10.54 0.35
N LEU A 140 3.25 -11.13 1.28
CA LEU A 140 3.76 -11.67 2.54
C LEU A 140 3.34 -13.12 2.69
N ARG A 141 4.32 -13.99 2.91
CA ARG A 141 4.12 -15.41 3.17
C ARG A 141 4.72 -15.74 4.53
N VAL A 142 3.93 -16.25 5.47
CA VAL A 142 4.41 -16.63 6.80
C VAL A 142 4.88 -18.09 6.77
N ALA A 143 6.09 -18.35 7.25
CA ALA A 143 6.58 -19.71 7.42
C ALA A 143 5.91 -20.33 8.65
N ARG A 144 5.01 -21.31 8.47
CA ARG A 144 4.48 -22.10 9.60
C ARG A 144 5.55 -23.10 10.03
N GLY A 145 5.91 -23.07 11.32
CA GLY A 145 6.98 -23.88 11.92
C GLY A 145 6.84 -25.39 11.73
N LYS A 146 7.28 -25.91 10.59
CA LYS A 146 7.69 -27.31 10.46
C LYS A 146 9.21 -27.36 10.61
N LYS A 147 9.67 -28.22 11.54
CA LYS A 147 11.06 -28.70 11.56
C LYS A 147 11.44 -29.12 10.14
N VAL A 148 12.63 -28.69 9.73
CA VAL A 148 13.24 -28.92 8.42
C VAL A 148 13.24 -30.42 8.12
N GLY A 149 12.34 -30.83 7.24
CA GLY A 149 12.53 -31.96 6.34
C GLY A 149 12.70 -31.35 4.96
N GLU A 150 13.95 -31.23 4.53
CA GLU A 150 14.42 -31.00 3.15
C GLU A 150 13.38 -30.42 2.17
N ALA A 151 13.08 -29.14 2.31
CA ALA A 151 12.69 -28.33 1.17
C ALA A 151 13.90 -27.43 0.88
N GLN A 152 14.51 -27.61 -0.29
CA GLN A 152 15.64 -26.84 -0.81
C GLN A 152 15.65 -25.41 -0.27
N ALA A 153 16.64 -25.11 0.58
CA ALA A 153 16.91 -23.76 1.02
C ALA A 153 17.19 -22.90 -0.21
N ARG A 154 16.21 -22.09 -0.60
CA ARG A 154 16.35 -21.10 -1.67
C ARG A 154 17.24 -19.97 -1.11
N GLY A 155 18.30 -19.63 -1.84
CA GLY A 155 19.27 -18.61 -1.44
C GLY A 155 18.65 -17.21 -1.25
N PRO A 156 19.38 -16.28 -0.62
CA PRO A 156 18.87 -14.93 -0.40
C PRO A 156 18.71 -14.15 -1.72
N GLY A 157 17.50 -13.65 -1.98
CA GLY A 157 17.20 -12.73 -3.08
C GLY A 157 16.98 -13.40 -4.44
N GLN A 158 15.82 -14.02 -4.64
CA GLN A 158 15.44 -14.56 -5.95
C GLN A 158 14.66 -13.50 -6.75
N ARG A 159 15.21 -13.09 -7.91
CA ARG A 159 14.47 -12.32 -8.92
C ARG A 159 13.73 -13.27 -9.85
N GLY A 160 12.50 -12.91 -10.20
CA GLY A 160 11.65 -13.64 -11.13
C GLY A 160 10.66 -12.71 -11.83
N ARG A 161 9.74 -13.28 -12.61
CA ARG A 161 8.67 -12.53 -13.26
C ARG A 161 7.34 -12.70 -12.53
N LEU A 162 6.45 -11.73 -12.69
CA LEU A 162 5.13 -11.75 -12.08
C LEU A 162 4.33 -13.00 -12.48
N GLU A 163 4.46 -13.44 -13.72
CA GLU A 163 3.83 -14.66 -14.23
C GLU A 163 4.28 -15.90 -13.44
N ASP A 164 5.57 -16.00 -13.12
CA ASP A 164 6.12 -17.11 -12.33
C ASP A 164 5.56 -17.12 -10.90
N GLU A 165 5.43 -15.94 -10.27
CA GLU A 165 4.84 -15.82 -8.94
C GLU A 165 3.34 -16.19 -8.97
N ILE A 166 2.60 -15.78 -10.00
CA ILE A 166 1.21 -16.17 -10.21
C ILE A 166 1.11 -17.69 -10.39
N LEU A 167 1.92 -18.29 -11.26
CA LEU A 167 2.00 -19.73 -11.50
C LEU A 167 2.30 -20.51 -10.21
N SER A 168 3.23 -20.01 -9.39
CA SER A 168 3.56 -20.63 -8.10
C SER A 168 2.37 -20.65 -7.13
N SER A 169 1.50 -19.65 -7.22
CA SER A 169 0.28 -19.54 -6.41
C SER A 169 -0.88 -20.44 -6.88
N LEU A 170 -0.75 -21.06 -8.06
CA LEU A 170 -1.71 -22.04 -8.60
C LEU A 170 -1.38 -23.48 -8.20
N THR A 171 -0.33 -23.69 -7.38
CA THR A 171 0.00 -25.01 -6.85
C THR A 171 -1.16 -25.58 -6.01
N PRO A 172 -1.38 -26.91 -5.97
CA PRO A 172 -2.54 -27.53 -5.31
C PRO A 172 -2.64 -27.26 -3.79
N TYR A 173 -1.55 -26.79 -3.18
CA TYR A 173 -1.48 -26.42 -1.77
C TYR A 173 -0.78 -25.06 -1.61
N PRO A 174 -1.42 -23.96 -2.06
CA PRO A 174 -0.80 -22.65 -1.96
C PRO A 174 -0.71 -22.29 -0.47
N ARG A 175 0.50 -22.03 0.01
CA ARG A 175 0.68 -21.51 1.38
C ARG A 175 -0.08 -20.18 1.50
N PRO A 176 -0.68 -19.88 2.66
CA PRO A 176 -1.39 -18.62 2.84
C PRO A 176 -0.48 -17.43 2.53
N GLN A 177 -0.83 -16.67 1.49
CA GLN A 177 -0.12 -15.47 1.06
C GLN A 177 -1.07 -14.28 1.16
N LYS A 178 -0.62 -13.22 1.82
CA LYS A 178 -1.34 -11.95 1.91
C LYS A 178 -0.70 -10.95 0.96
N TYR A 179 -1.51 -10.14 0.32
CA TYR A 179 -1.03 -9.03 -0.49
C TYR A 179 -1.40 -7.72 0.19
N PHE A 180 -0.55 -6.71 0.02
CA PHE A 180 -0.85 -5.38 0.49
C PHE A 180 -0.20 -4.33 -0.40
N ILE A 181 -0.78 -3.15 -0.38
CA ILE A 181 -0.31 -1.98 -1.10
C ILE A 181 0.07 -0.90 -0.11
N ILE A 182 1.12 -0.15 -0.41
CA ILE A 182 1.43 1.10 0.26
C ILE A 182 0.91 2.23 -0.63
N MET A 183 0.23 3.20 -0.04
CA MET A 183 -0.35 4.33 -0.76
C MET A 183 -0.12 5.64 -0.01
N GLN A 184 -0.04 6.75 -0.74
CA GLN A 184 0.06 8.07 -0.12
C GLN A 184 -1.24 8.42 0.59
N SER A 185 -1.13 8.99 1.79
CA SER A 185 -2.26 9.48 2.55
C SER A 185 -2.80 10.78 1.97
N VAL A 186 -4.10 10.80 1.69
CA VAL A 186 -4.86 12.04 1.38
C VAL A 186 -5.30 12.77 2.65
N PHE A 187 -5.08 12.17 3.83
CA PHE A 187 -5.48 12.73 5.12
C PHE A 187 -4.32 13.39 5.86
N TYR A 188 -3.18 13.60 5.19
CA TYR A 188 -2.02 14.25 5.79
C TYR A 188 -1.98 15.77 5.52
N PRO A 189 -1.68 16.61 6.54
CA PRO A 189 -1.57 16.28 7.96
C PRO A 189 -2.96 16.19 8.61
N ALA A 190 -3.22 15.12 9.38
CA ALA A 190 -4.56 14.88 9.91
C ALA A 190 -5.02 15.89 10.95
N SER A 191 -4.10 16.65 11.56
CA SER A 191 -4.42 17.75 12.47
C SER A 191 -5.25 18.86 11.80
N ARG A 192 -5.28 18.92 10.46
CA ARG A 192 -6.10 19.88 9.70
C ARG A 192 -7.50 19.37 9.37
N ILE A 193 -7.85 18.15 9.77
CA ILE A 193 -9.09 17.48 9.36
C ILE A 193 -10.04 17.41 10.56
N SER A 194 -11.15 18.16 10.49
CA SER A 194 -12.23 18.10 11.46
C SER A 194 -13.23 16.99 11.17
N GLU A 195 -13.55 16.75 9.89
CA GLU A 195 -14.56 15.79 9.46
C GLU A 195 -14.07 15.00 8.23
N ARG A 196 -14.49 13.74 8.10
CA ARG A 196 -14.15 12.85 6.97
C ARG A 196 -15.41 12.30 6.34
N TYR A 197 -15.46 12.29 5.01
CA TYR A 197 -16.57 11.75 4.24
C TYR A 197 -16.08 10.76 3.18
N ASP A 198 -16.72 9.60 3.10
CA ASP A 198 -16.72 8.74 1.92
C ASP A 198 -17.98 9.13 1.13
N ILE A 199 -17.82 9.69 -0.07
CA ILE A 199 -18.92 10.13 -0.96
C ILE A 199 -18.90 9.30 -2.23
N LYS A 200 -20.07 8.80 -2.64
CA LYS A 200 -20.24 7.94 -3.83
C LYS A 200 -21.37 8.38 -4.76
N GLY A 201 -22.18 9.37 -4.36
CA GLY A 201 -23.34 9.83 -5.12
C GLY A 201 -24.53 8.87 -5.07
N CYS A 202 -24.64 8.06 -4.03
CA CYS A 202 -25.76 7.13 -3.84
C CYS A 202 -26.29 7.18 -2.40
N GLU A 203 -27.46 6.61 -2.15
CA GLU A 203 -28.12 6.68 -0.83
C GLU A 203 -28.07 5.35 -0.06
N VAL A 204 -28.12 4.23 -0.78
CA VAL A 204 -28.19 2.90 -0.16
C VAL A 204 -26.93 2.61 0.66
N SER A 205 -27.10 2.41 1.96
CA SER A 205 -26.02 2.16 2.92
C SER A 205 -25.01 3.31 3.08
N ARG A 206 -25.46 4.55 2.85
CA ARG A 206 -24.63 5.77 2.89
C ARG A 206 -24.93 6.66 4.10
N TRP A 207 -25.28 6.05 5.23
CA TRP A 207 -25.38 6.70 6.54
C TRP A 207 -24.57 5.93 7.59
N VAL A 208 -24.04 6.67 8.57
CA VAL A 208 -23.36 6.14 9.77
C VAL A 208 -23.80 6.99 10.97
N GLU A 209 -24.00 6.36 12.13
CA GLU A 209 -24.27 7.06 13.39
C GLU A 209 -23.06 7.95 13.75
N PRO A 210 -23.23 9.27 13.88
CA PRO A 210 -22.15 10.17 14.25
C PRO A 210 -21.60 9.86 15.65
N ALA A 211 -20.35 10.20 15.90
CA ALA A 211 -19.78 10.11 17.23
C ALA A 211 -20.45 11.16 18.14
N PRO A 212 -20.60 10.89 19.45
CA PRO A 212 -21.07 11.89 20.39
C PRO A 212 -20.21 13.16 20.35
N GLU A 213 -20.83 14.30 20.63
CA GLU A 213 -20.14 15.59 20.67
C GLU A 213 -18.97 15.57 21.67
N GLY A 214 -17.81 16.10 21.27
CA GLY A 214 -16.58 16.05 22.07
C GLY A 214 -15.81 14.72 22.00
N SER A 215 -16.28 13.74 21.24
CA SER A 215 -15.53 12.49 21.02
C SER A 215 -14.22 12.74 20.26
N PRO A 216 -13.10 12.12 20.68
CA PRO A 216 -11.84 12.19 19.93
C PRO A 216 -11.85 11.34 18.64
N LEU A 217 -12.93 10.57 18.39
CA LEU A 217 -13.06 9.71 17.22
C LEU A 217 -13.50 10.51 15.98
N VAL A 218 -12.58 10.65 15.02
CA VAL A 218 -12.93 11.11 13.66
C VAL A 218 -13.50 9.93 12.87
N LEU A 219 -14.83 9.79 12.86
CA LEU A 219 -15.52 8.81 12.03
C LEU A 219 -15.52 9.22 10.56
N VAL A 220 -15.52 8.22 9.67
CA VAL A 220 -15.76 8.43 8.25
C VAL A 220 -17.26 8.42 7.99
N LEU A 221 -17.83 9.62 7.85
CA LEU A 221 -19.22 9.88 7.50
C LEU A 221 -19.48 9.56 6.02
N LYS A 222 -20.76 9.54 5.62
CA LYS A 222 -21.16 9.16 4.26
C LYS A 222 -22.14 10.16 3.63
N ASP A 223 -22.60 9.88 2.42
CA ASP A 223 -23.44 10.77 1.61
C ASP A 223 -24.66 11.32 2.37
N LEU A 224 -25.40 10.48 3.10
CA LEU A 224 -26.58 10.92 3.86
C LEU A 224 -26.22 11.75 5.10
N ASN A 225 -25.01 11.61 5.64
CA ASN A 225 -24.51 12.51 6.70
C ASN A 225 -24.10 13.88 6.14
N PHE A 226 -23.77 13.94 4.84
CA PHE A 226 -23.36 15.18 4.16
C PHE A 226 -24.57 15.95 3.58
N GLN A 227 -25.75 15.34 3.52
CA GLN A 227 -26.95 15.96 2.97
C GLN A 227 -27.28 17.27 3.68
N GLY A 228 -27.51 18.34 2.90
CA GLY A 228 -27.77 19.68 3.42
C GLY A 228 -26.51 20.48 3.80
N LYS A 229 -25.32 19.88 3.74
CA LYS A 229 -24.03 20.58 3.92
C LYS A 229 -23.50 21.08 2.58
N THR A 230 -22.66 22.12 2.64
CA THR A 230 -21.97 22.68 1.47
C THR A 230 -20.47 22.85 1.80
N ILE A 231 -19.62 22.76 0.76
CA ILE A 231 -18.18 23.04 0.87
C ILE A 231 -17.90 24.31 0.07
N ASN A 232 -17.37 25.34 0.73
CA ASN A 232 -16.92 26.55 0.06
C ASN A 232 -15.44 26.38 -0.35
N LEU A 233 -15.14 26.50 -1.64
CA LEU A 233 -13.81 26.32 -2.22
C LEU A 233 -13.07 27.66 -2.46
N GLY A 234 -13.68 28.78 -2.09
CA GLY A 234 -13.20 30.12 -2.43
C GLY A 234 -13.65 30.57 -3.83
N GLU A 235 -13.36 31.83 -4.14
CA GLU A 235 -13.52 32.36 -5.51
C GLU A 235 -12.35 31.88 -6.41
N PRO A 236 -12.60 31.67 -7.71
CA PRO A 236 -11.59 31.20 -8.66
C PRO A 236 -10.43 32.18 -8.88
#